data_AF-A0A537IX89-F1
#
_entry.id   AF-A0A537IX89-F1
#
_cell.length_a   1.000
_cell.length_b   1.000
_cell.length_c   1.000
_cell.angle_alpha   90.00
_cell.angle_beta   90.00
_cell.angle_gamma   90.00
#
_symmetry.space_group_name_H-M   'P 1'
#
loop_
_entity.id
_entity.type
_entity.pdbx_description
1 polymer ?
#
loop_
_entity_poly.entity_id
_entity_poly.type
_entity_poly.pdbx_seq_one_letter_code
_entity_poly.pdbx_strand_id
1 'polypeptide(L)'
;MTRHPSVIAAVGLVVMALVLVVTAASSLAAPILPPLKFAVVVTEVRRGRCDGVLAELHSLSEEPGPTGGRASYLLAHCLLQQGDIVAARREFDEVAKHFPPLADHARLYAAQAAMQIGQSEEAASRLEQLLAATTMPSVARRAKLMYADVLIQSGESEKAVVSLSQLLAAPLDDLSYAQAWSLLGQAAEGAGDRTLAIRAYAMAWWSVPEAAGADAAYGKLRDLQPDRTPVPPADARLQRATRLVAAGEFAMAERELADALHQPLPPEMAAEAWYRLGILRLRTRGAAYALEQSASIPGEHRPRALYWFGRALALDDRDGEALAVWRRLVDEEPESAWTARAMVSLAALTELHGNLPGAQQWLRRAAQRYPDSPAADEARWRLGWVMFRQGRIHDAEQQFLDSATRFPATPRAAANLYWAAKARARRG
;
A
#
# COMPACT_ATOMS: atom_id res chain seq x y z
N MET A 1 33.12 -3.68 14.05
CA MET A 1 32.88 -2.28 13.60
C MET A 1 32.15 -2.32 12.27
N THR A 2 30.85 -2.55 12.30
CA THR A 2 29.98 -2.63 11.12
C THR A 2 29.02 -1.46 11.18
N ARG A 3 29.22 -0.46 10.32
CA ARG A 3 28.31 0.70 10.20
C ARG A 3 26.97 0.19 9.66
N HIS A 4 25.91 0.25 10.45
CA HIS A 4 24.55 -0.06 10.00
C HIS A 4 24.09 0.99 8.99
N PRO A 5 23.75 0.61 7.74
CA PRO A 5 23.34 1.54 6.69
C PRO A 5 21.95 2.18 6.91
N SER A 6 21.19 1.75 7.93
CA SER A 6 19.82 2.21 8.21
C SER A 6 19.74 3.64 8.78
N VAL A 7 20.79 4.14 9.42
CA VAL A 7 20.78 5.48 10.06
C VAL A 7 20.83 6.61 9.02
N ILE A 8 21.53 6.40 7.90
CA ILE A 8 21.73 7.42 6.86
C ILE A 8 20.45 7.66 6.04
N ALA A 9 19.68 6.59 5.77
CA ALA A 9 18.46 6.68 4.97
C ALA A 9 17.31 7.40 5.72
N ALA A 10 17.18 7.21 7.03
CA ALA A 10 16.11 7.83 7.84
C ALA A 10 16.33 9.34 8.07
N VAL A 11 17.58 9.80 8.11
CA VAL A 11 17.94 11.22 8.23
C VAL A 11 17.54 12.00 6.96
N GLY A 12 17.59 11.38 5.78
CA GLY A 12 17.30 12.05 4.51
C GLY A 12 15.88 12.60 4.36
N LEU A 13 14.87 11.88 4.86
CA LEU A 13 13.44 12.23 4.72
C LEU A 13 13.02 13.37 5.66
N VAL A 14 13.52 13.38 6.90
CA VAL A 14 13.25 14.46 7.88
C VAL A 14 13.97 15.75 7.46
N VAL A 15 15.17 15.65 6.87
CA VAL A 15 15.95 16.81 6.39
C VAL A 15 15.31 17.49 5.18
N MET A 16 14.49 16.80 4.37
CA MET A 16 13.75 17.45 3.28
C MET A 16 12.61 18.34 3.80
N ALA A 17 11.92 17.93 4.87
CA ALA A 17 10.90 18.73 5.56
C ALA A 17 11.49 19.91 6.35
N LEU A 18 12.74 19.80 6.79
CA LEU A 18 13.49 20.87 7.47
C LEU A 18 13.83 22.06 6.55
N VAL A 19 13.79 21.89 5.22
CA VAL A 19 14.04 22.94 4.23
C VAL A 19 12.75 23.54 3.65
N LEU A 20 11.64 22.79 3.61
CA LEU A 20 10.37 23.24 3.02
C LEU A 20 9.18 22.85 3.91
N VAL A 21 8.57 23.85 4.56
CA VAL A 21 7.17 23.80 4.96
C VAL A 21 6.48 24.99 4.29
N VAL A 22 5.70 24.71 3.25
CA VAL A 22 4.68 25.63 2.75
C VAL A 22 3.51 25.50 3.71
N THR A 23 3.28 26.51 4.54
CA THR A 23 2.10 26.56 5.42
C THR A 23 0.86 26.74 4.57
N ALA A 24 -0.03 25.74 4.54
CA ALA A 24 -1.38 25.87 4.04
C ALA A 24 -2.22 26.69 5.04
N ALA A 25 -1.98 28.00 5.07
CA ALA A 25 -2.86 28.96 5.67
C ALA A 25 -3.00 30.12 4.68
N SER A 26 -4.23 30.38 4.28
CA SER A 26 -4.67 31.37 3.31
C SER A 26 -4.07 32.76 3.58
N SER A 27 -2.87 33.00 3.04
CA SER A 27 -2.29 34.29 2.72
C SER A 27 -1.09 34.01 1.81
N LEU A 28 -0.88 34.83 0.78
CA LEU A 28 0.30 34.79 -0.09
C LEU A 28 1.56 35.23 0.69
N ALA A 29 1.94 34.49 1.73
CA ALA A 29 3.22 34.64 2.38
C ALA A 29 4.23 33.79 1.59
N ALA A 30 5.20 34.47 0.96
CA ALA A 30 6.33 33.81 0.31
C ALA A 30 7.00 32.82 1.29
N PRO A 31 7.48 31.65 0.82
CA PRO A 31 8.23 30.74 1.70
C PRO A 31 9.42 31.51 2.30
N ILE A 32 9.47 31.58 3.64
CA ILE A 32 10.60 32.17 4.36
C ILE A 32 11.79 31.26 4.10
N LEU A 33 12.65 31.66 3.16
CA LEU A 33 13.92 30.98 2.92
C LEU A 33 14.71 30.97 4.22
N PRO A 34 15.21 29.80 4.68
CA PRO A 34 16.06 29.78 5.85
C PRO A 34 17.31 30.64 5.61
N PRO A 35 17.91 31.19 6.67
CA PRO A 35 19.18 31.92 6.55
C PRO A 35 20.20 31.08 5.79
N LEU A 36 21.00 31.72 4.92
CA LEU A 36 21.99 31.04 4.07
C LEU A 36 22.91 30.12 4.89
N LYS A 37 23.28 30.55 6.10
CA LYS A 37 24.04 29.79 7.09
C LYS A 37 23.38 28.46 7.45
N PHE A 38 22.10 28.47 7.78
CA PHE A 38 21.34 27.25 8.09
C PHE A 38 21.28 26.30 6.89
N ALA A 39 21.13 26.82 5.66
CA ALA A 39 21.11 25.99 4.45
C ALA A 39 22.46 25.27 4.21
N VAL A 40 23.58 25.93 4.48
CA VAL A 40 24.93 25.32 4.40
C VAL A 40 25.05 24.21 5.43
N VAL A 41 24.70 24.49 6.69
CA VAL A 41 24.74 23.51 7.78
C VAL A 41 23.90 22.27 7.45
N VAL A 42 22.66 22.45 7.01
CA VAL A 42 21.78 21.34 6.59
C VAL A 42 22.43 20.48 5.50
N THR A 43 23.10 21.11 4.54
CA THR A 43 23.77 20.41 3.43
C THR A 43 24.93 19.56 3.93
N GLU A 44 25.72 20.08 4.86
CA GLU A 44 26.86 19.37 5.45
C GLU A 44 26.42 18.23 6.37
N VAL A 45 25.40 18.43 7.19
CA VAL A 45 24.80 17.36 8.00
C VAL A 45 24.23 16.26 7.11
N ARG A 46 23.56 16.60 6.00
CA ARG A 46 23.07 15.61 5.03
C ARG A 46 24.20 14.79 4.40
N ARG A 47 25.40 15.36 4.27
CA ARG A 47 26.61 14.67 3.80
C ARG A 47 27.30 13.85 4.91
N GLY A 48 26.76 13.85 6.13
CA GLY A 48 27.35 13.17 7.29
C GLY A 48 28.58 13.88 7.85
N ARG A 49 28.80 15.15 7.52
CA ARG A 49 29.99 15.92 7.93
C ARG A 49 29.65 16.80 9.14
N CYS A 50 29.33 16.16 10.27
CA CYS A 50 28.90 16.85 11.49
C CYS A 50 30.03 17.64 12.16
N ASP A 51 31.26 17.12 12.17
CA ASP A 51 32.40 17.73 12.88
C ASP A 51 32.67 19.18 12.46
N GLY A 52 32.50 19.49 11.17
CA GLY A 52 32.76 20.82 10.61
C GLY A 52 31.67 21.86 10.87
N VAL A 53 30.50 21.45 11.37
CA VAL A 53 29.33 22.34 11.51
C VAL A 53 28.77 22.37 12.93
N LEU A 54 29.35 21.67 13.89
CA LEU A 54 28.88 21.66 15.28
C LEU A 54 28.85 23.03 15.94
N ALA A 55 29.93 23.82 15.80
CA ALA A 55 29.99 25.15 16.40
C ALA A 55 28.92 26.08 15.82
N GLU A 56 28.67 25.97 14.51
CA GLU A 56 27.63 26.75 13.83
C GLU A 56 26.24 26.28 14.22
N LEU A 57 26.01 24.96 14.34
CA LEU A 57 24.77 24.39 14.86
C LEU A 57 24.47 24.84 16.29
N HIS A 58 25.48 24.90 17.15
CA HIS A 58 25.33 25.37 18.51
C HIS A 58 24.94 26.85 18.56
N SER A 59 25.63 27.70 17.78
CA SER A 59 25.26 29.11 17.68
C SER A 59 23.84 29.31 17.12
N LEU A 60 23.46 28.54 16.09
CA LEU A 60 22.13 28.63 15.50
C LEU A 60 21.04 28.09 16.44
N SER A 61 21.34 27.09 17.28
CA SER A 61 20.37 26.54 18.24
C SER A 61 19.94 27.53 19.31
N GLU A 62 20.76 28.54 19.61
CA GLU A 62 20.41 29.61 20.56
C GLU A 62 19.45 30.64 19.96
N GLU A 63 19.28 30.68 18.63
CA GLU A 63 18.38 31.63 17.99
C GLU A 63 16.90 31.26 18.26
N PRO A 64 16.04 32.22 18.63
CA PRO A 64 14.62 31.94 18.83
C PRO A 64 13.91 31.57 17.52
N GLY A 65 12.85 30.79 17.63
CA GLY A 65 11.95 30.49 16.52
C GLY A 65 12.37 29.25 15.70
N PRO A 66 11.84 29.11 14.47
CA PRO A 66 11.97 27.87 13.71
C PRO A 66 13.40 27.49 13.35
N THR A 67 14.28 28.46 13.08
CA THR A 67 15.68 28.18 12.71
C THR A 67 16.42 27.51 13.87
N GLY A 68 16.34 28.07 15.08
CA GLY A 68 17.01 27.48 16.23
C GLY A 68 16.42 26.15 16.65
N GLY A 69 15.10 25.99 16.67
CA GLY A 69 14.49 24.68 16.96
C GLY A 69 14.92 23.58 15.97
N ARG A 70 15.09 23.92 14.69
CA ARG A 70 15.61 23.01 13.67
C ARG A 70 17.12 22.77 13.81
N ALA A 71 17.88 23.79 14.19
CA ALA A 71 19.32 23.69 14.45
C ALA A 71 19.60 22.82 15.69
N SER A 72 18.89 22.99 16.80
CA SER A 72 18.95 22.09 17.97
C SER A 72 18.65 20.65 17.59
N TYR A 73 17.63 20.43 16.76
CA TYR A 73 17.31 19.07 16.30
C TYR A 73 18.46 18.45 15.49
N LEU A 74 19.08 19.21 14.58
CA LEU A 74 20.25 18.74 13.81
C LEU A 74 21.51 18.57 14.68
N LEU A 75 21.70 19.45 15.66
CA LEU A 75 22.77 19.35 16.65
C LEU A 75 22.67 18.03 17.43
N ALA A 76 21.47 17.70 17.92
CA ALA A 76 21.22 16.45 18.61
C ALA A 76 21.55 15.22 17.74
N HIS A 77 21.23 15.25 16.44
CA HIS A 77 21.64 14.19 15.49
C HIS A 77 23.14 14.09 15.32
N CYS A 78 23.84 15.23 15.22
CA CYS A 78 25.30 15.24 15.10
C CYS A 78 26.00 14.72 16.36
N LEU A 79 25.50 15.08 17.55
CA LEU A 79 25.98 14.53 18.82
C LEU A 79 25.80 13.01 18.88
N LEU A 80 24.64 12.51 18.41
CA LEU A 80 24.37 11.07 18.33
C LEU A 80 25.36 10.37 17.39
N GLN A 81 25.70 10.98 16.24
CA GLN A 81 26.68 10.43 15.30
C GLN A 81 28.11 10.39 15.86
N GLN A 82 28.47 11.35 16.71
CA GLN A 82 29.76 11.37 17.40
C GLN A 82 29.85 10.41 18.58
N GLY A 83 28.72 9.82 19.00
CA GLY A 83 28.64 8.90 20.13
C GLY A 83 28.42 9.60 21.48
N ASP A 84 28.20 10.92 21.51
CA ASP A 84 27.76 11.62 22.73
C ASP A 84 26.25 11.47 22.90
N ILE A 85 25.84 10.24 23.24
CA ILE A 85 24.44 9.83 23.31
C ILE A 85 23.70 10.57 24.43
N VAL A 86 24.39 10.88 25.54
CA VAL A 86 23.80 11.59 26.69
C VAL A 86 23.49 13.04 26.34
N ALA A 87 24.43 13.76 25.71
CA ALA A 87 24.18 15.12 25.26
C ALA A 87 23.10 15.16 24.18
N ALA A 88 23.14 14.22 23.21
CA ALA A 88 22.12 14.10 22.17
C ALA A 88 20.71 13.91 22.76
N ARG A 89 20.55 13.00 23.72
CA ARG A 89 19.26 12.77 24.40
C ARG A 89 18.73 14.04 25.06
N ARG A 90 19.59 14.76 25.80
CA ARG A 90 19.21 16.02 26.47
C ARG A 90 18.75 17.05 25.44
N GLU A 91 19.49 17.19 24.34
CA GLU A 91 19.14 18.15 23.28
C GLU A 91 17.81 17.78 22.59
N PHE A 92 17.55 16.49 22.34
CA PHE A 92 16.25 16.05 21.83
C PHE A 92 15.10 16.34 22.82
N ASP A 93 15.32 16.15 24.12
CA ASP A 93 14.32 16.48 25.15
C ASP A 93 14.00 17.99 25.15
N GLU A 94 15.00 18.86 24.93
CA GLU A 94 14.80 20.31 24.82
C GLU A 94 14.04 20.70 23.55
N VAL A 95 14.36 20.08 22.40
CA VAL A 95 13.59 20.27 21.15
C VAL A 95 12.14 19.86 21.35
N ALA A 96 11.89 18.75 22.05
CA ALA A 96 10.54 18.26 22.29
C ALA A 96 9.69 19.20 23.16
N LYS A 97 10.31 19.99 24.04
CA LYS A 97 9.64 20.98 24.88
C LYS A 97 9.38 22.28 24.14
N HIS A 98 10.38 22.78 23.42
CA HIS A 98 10.39 24.15 22.91
C HIS A 98 10.02 24.27 21.43
N PHE A 99 9.96 23.16 20.70
CA PHE A 99 9.63 23.17 19.28
C PHE A 99 8.60 22.09 18.90
N PRO A 100 7.29 22.35 19.13
CA PRO A 100 6.19 21.41 18.86
C PRO A 100 6.20 20.75 17.48
N PRO A 101 6.56 21.43 16.37
CA PRO A 101 6.57 20.80 15.04
C PRO A 101 7.50 19.58 14.89
N LEU A 102 8.55 19.45 15.72
CA LEU A 102 9.46 18.30 15.71
C LEU A 102 9.38 17.47 16.99
N ALA A 103 8.44 17.77 17.89
CA ALA A 103 8.46 17.20 19.23
C ALA A 103 8.32 15.67 19.23
N ASP A 104 7.43 15.11 18.42
CA ASP A 104 7.25 13.65 18.31
C ASP A 104 8.48 12.94 17.75
N HIS A 105 9.12 13.55 16.75
CA HIS A 105 10.39 13.03 16.23
C HIS A 105 11.52 13.14 17.26
N ALA A 106 11.61 14.26 17.98
CA ALA A 106 12.62 14.45 19.00
C ALA A 106 12.44 13.46 20.16
N ARG A 107 11.21 13.24 20.65
CA ARG A 107 10.89 12.20 21.65
C ARG A 107 11.28 10.81 21.18
N LEU A 108 11.01 10.48 19.92
CA LEU A 108 11.40 9.19 19.34
C LEU A 108 12.92 8.99 19.38
N TYR A 109 13.70 10.01 18.98
CA TYR A 109 15.17 9.92 18.99
C TYR A 109 15.75 9.99 20.42
N ALA A 110 15.11 10.70 21.35
CA ALA A 110 15.48 10.67 22.77
C ALA A 110 15.30 9.27 23.37
N ALA A 111 14.19 8.59 23.04
CA ALA A 111 13.99 7.19 23.40
C ALA A 111 15.04 6.28 22.75
N GLN A 112 15.37 6.48 21.46
CA GLN A 112 16.44 5.74 20.78
C GLN A 112 17.80 5.91 21.48
N ALA A 113 18.11 7.13 21.91
CA ALA A 113 19.33 7.41 22.66
C ALA A 113 19.35 6.67 24.01
N ALA A 114 18.23 6.64 24.73
CA ALA A 114 18.11 5.87 25.97
C ALA A 114 18.34 4.36 25.75
N MET A 115 17.84 3.80 24.64
CA MET A 115 18.12 2.41 24.25
C MET A 115 19.62 2.15 24.05
N GLN A 116 20.33 3.05 23.36
CA GLN A 116 21.77 2.90 23.09
C GLN A 116 22.64 2.98 24.35
N ILE A 117 22.16 3.69 25.39
CA ILE A 117 22.82 3.75 26.71
C ILE A 117 22.56 2.46 27.52
N GLY A 118 21.61 1.61 27.11
CA GLY A 118 21.20 0.41 27.84
C GLY A 118 20.15 0.68 28.93
N GLN A 119 19.49 1.84 28.90
CA GLN A 119 18.43 2.21 29.85
C GLN A 119 17.06 1.71 29.36
N SER A 120 16.86 0.39 29.34
CA SER A 120 15.67 -0.25 28.77
C SER A 120 14.35 0.21 29.41
N GLU A 121 14.29 0.32 30.75
CA GLU A 121 13.08 0.79 31.45
C GLU A 121 12.71 2.22 31.08
N GLU A 122 13.71 3.12 31.04
CA GLU A 122 13.49 4.51 30.66
C GLU A 122 13.04 4.62 29.19
N ALA A 123 13.69 3.86 28.30
CA ALA A 123 13.32 3.81 26.90
C ALA A 123 11.89 3.32 26.69
N ALA A 124 11.47 2.25 27.38
CA ALA A 124 10.11 1.73 27.33
C ALA A 124 9.09 2.81 27.78
N SER A 125 9.33 3.44 28.93
CA SER A 125 8.43 4.49 29.45
C SER A 125 8.29 5.68 28.49
N ARG A 126 9.40 6.13 27.89
CA ARG A 126 9.39 7.21 26.90
C ARG A 126 8.60 6.85 25.65
N LEU A 127 8.74 5.61 25.17
CA LEU A 127 8.01 5.13 23.99
C LEU A 127 6.52 4.99 24.25
N GLU A 128 6.12 4.51 25.44
CA GLU A 128 4.71 4.45 25.86
C GLU A 128 4.07 5.84 25.91
N GLN A 129 4.75 6.81 26.53
CA GLN A 129 4.28 8.21 26.57
C GLN A 129 4.14 8.80 25.17
N LEU A 130 5.11 8.53 24.27
CA LEU A 130 5.04 8.96 22.88
C LEU A 130 3.85 8.31 22.16
N LEU A 131 3.65 7.00 22.32
CA LEU A 131 2.56 6.25 21.68
C LEU A 131 1.18 6.69 22.17
N ALA A 132 1.06 7.14 23.42
CA ALA A 132 -0.19 7.68 23.96
C ALA A 132 -0.54 9.07 23.41
N ALA A 133 0.46 9.86 23.01
CA ALA A 133 0.27 11.26 22.62
C ALA A 133 0.36 11.51 21.09
N THR A 134 1.09 10.67 20.36
CA THR A 134 1.36 10.92 18.94
C THR A 134 0.14 10.66 18.07
N THR A 135 -0.11 11.58 17.14
CA THR A 135 -1.12 11.41 16.08
C THR A 135 -0.47 11.08 14.72
N MET A 136 0.87 11.01 14.66
CA MET A 136 1.61 10.76 13.44
C MET A 136 1.80 9.25 13.20
N PRO A 137 1.19 8.66 12.14
CA PRO A 137 1.27 7.21 11.91
C PRO A 137 2.69 6.68 11.69
N SER A 138 3.56 7.47 11.05
CA SER A 138 4.96 7.11 10.80
C SER A 138 5.79 7.05 12.09
N VAL A 139 5.61 8.02 12.99
CA VAL A 139 6.25 8.04 14.30
C VAL A 139 5.73 6.89 15.16
N ALA A 140 4.40 6.70 15.21
CA ALA A 140 3.78 5.61 15.94
C ALA A 140 4.30 4.23 15.50
N ARG A 141 4.43 3.99 14.19
CA ARG A 141 4.97 2.74 13.64
C ARG A 141 6.40 2.49 14.10
N ARG A 142 7.29 3.48 13.97
CA ARG A 142 8.68 3.36 14.36
C ARG A 142 8.84 3.22 15.89
N ALA A 143 8.04 3.95 16.66
CA ALA A 143 8.00 3.83 18.11
C ALA A 143 7.56 2.43 18.57
N LYS A 144 6.55 1.82 17.93
CA LYS A 144 6.13 0.43 18.22
C LYS A 144 7.23 -0.59 17.96
N LEU A 145 7.97 -0.46 16.85
CA LEU A 145 9.10 -1.35 16.55
C LEU A 145 10.22 -1.22 17.58
N MET A 146 10.57 0.01 17.95
CA MET A 146 11.57 0.26 19.00
C MET A 146 11.11 -0.25 20.36
N TYR A 147 9.84 -0.05 20.69
CA TYR A 147 9.26 -0.51 21.97
C TYR A 147 9.30 -2.03 22.06
N ALA A 148 8.97 -2.73 20.98
CA ALA A 148 9.08 -4.18 20.93
C ALA A 148 10.53 -4.67 21.08
N ASP A 149 11.50 -3.99 20.46
CA ASP A 149 12.94 -4.29 20.64
C ASP A 149 13.38 -4.10 22.11
N VAL A 150 12.95 -3.02 22.76
CA VAL A 150 13.21 -2.81 24.20
C VAL A 150 12.62 -3.94 25.05
N LEU A 151 11.37 -4.35 24.79
CA LEU A 151 10.71 -5.44 25.52
C LEU A 151 11.44 -6.77 25.33
N ILE A 152 11.98 -7.05 24.15
CA ILE A 152 12.79 -8.25 23.89
C ILE A 152 14.08 -8.19 24.74
N GLN A 153 14.76 -7.05 24.74
CA GLN A 153 16.00 -6.86 25.49
C GLN A 153 15.80 -6.89 27.01
N SER A 154 14.64 -6.46 27.51
CA SER A 154 14.27 -6.55 28.94
C SER A 154 13.76 -7.93 29.36
N GLY A 155 13.62 -8.88 28.44
CA GLY A 155 13.10 -10.22 28.70
C GLY A 155 11.57 -10.32 28.74
N GLU A 156 10.85 -9.22 28.47
CA GLU A 156 9.39 -9.15 28.42
C GLU A 156 8.83 -9.63 27.06
N SER A 157 9.31 -10.81 26.64
CA SER A 157 9.10 -11.36 25.31
C SER A 157 7.62 -11.58 24.97
N GLU A 158 6.78 -11.96 25.93
CA GLU A 158 5.34 -12.12 25.71
C GLU A 158 4.64 -10.79 25.37
N LYS A 159 5.01 -9.70 26.03
CA LYS A 159 4.48 -8.36 25.70
C LYS A 159 4.93 -7.91 24.31
N ALA A 160 6.17 -8.23 23.94
CA ALA A 160 6.69 -7.93 22.60
C ALA A 160 5.90 -8.69 21.52
N VAL A 161 5.60 -9.98 21.74
CA VAL A 161 4.77 -10.79 20.83
C VAL A 161 3.41 -10.14 20.60
N VAL A 162 2.72 -9.71 21.67
CA VAL A 162 1.40 -9.06 21.57
C VAL A 162 1.51 -7.74 20.78
N SER A 163 2.47 -6.89 21.12
CA SER A 163 2.66 -5.58 20.48
C SER A 163 2.94 -5.71 18.97
N LEU A 164 3.81 -6.65 18.59
CA LEU A 164 4.18 -6.89 17.20
C LEU A 164 3.05 -7.54 16.40
N SER A 165 2.30 -8.46 17.01
CA SER A 165 1.13 -9.07 16.37
C SER A 165 0.06 -8.02 16.05
N GLN A 166 -0.17 -7.07 16.96
CA GLN A 166 -1.07 -5.94 16.71
C GLN A 166 -0.54 -5.00 15.62
N LEU A 167 0.77 -4.76 15.57
CA LEU A 167 1.39 -3.94 14.52
C LEU A 167 1.23 -4.59 13.13
N LEU A 168 1.44 -5.90 13.04
CA LEU A 168 1.34 -6.68 11.80
C LEU A 168 -0.09 -6.88 11.29
N ALA A 169 -1.11 -6.60 12.12
CA ALA A 169 -2.51 -6.61 11.70
C ALA A 169 -2.88 -5.40 10.82
N ALA A 170 -2.02 -4.38 10.75
CA ALA A 170 -2.21 -3.20 9.92
C ALA A 170 -1.25 -3.17 8.72
N PRO A 171 -1.58 -2.45 7.63
CA PRO A 171 -0.66 -2.28 6.50
C PRO A 171 0.65 -1.59 6.90
N LEU A 172 1.78 -2.17 6.48
CA LEU A 172 3.13 -1.67 6.71
C LEU A 172 3.88 -1.53 5.38
N ASP A 173 4.85 -0.62 5.33
CA ASP A 173 5.85 -0.61 4.26
C ASP A 173 6.78 -1.83 4.39
N ASP A 174 7.45 -2.19 3.30
CA ASP A 174 8.26 -3.42 3.21
C ASP A 174 9.37 -3.50 4.26
N LEU A 175 10.03 -2.38 4.54
CA LEU A 175 11.09 -2.31 5.54
C LEU A 175 10.54 -2.58 6.94
N SER A 176 9.47 -1.88 7.32
CA SER A 176 8.81 -2.05 8.62
C SER A 176 8.18 -3.45 8.75
N TYR A 177 7.65 -4.01 7.66
CA TYR A 177 7.03 -5.34 7.64
C TYR A 177 8.06 -6.44 7.93
N ALA A 178 9.19 -6.42 7.21
CA ALA A 178 10.26 -7.39 7.42
C ALA A 178 10.89 -7.25 8.82
N GLN A 179 11.09 -6.01 9.28
CA GLN A 179 11.61 -5.75 10.63
C GLN A 179 10.65 -6.24 11.72
N ALA A 180 9.35 -5.99 11.59
CA ALA A 180 8.34 -6.44 12.55
C ALA A 180 8.32 -7.98 12.67
N TRP A 181 8.36 -8.70 11.54
CA TRP A 181 8.43 -10.16 11.56
C TRP A 181 9.73 -10.69 12.15
N SER A 182 10.86 -10.05 11.88
CA SER A 182 12.15 -10.42 12.47
C SER A 182 12.13 -10.25 13.99
N LEU A 183 11.62 -9.12 14.49
CA LEU A 183 11.47 -8.88 15.93
C LEU A 183 10.46 -9.86 16.55
N LEU A 184 9.40 -10.22 15.83
CA LEU A 184 8.41 -11.18 16.33
C LEU A 184 9.01 -12.58 16.46
N GLY A 185 9.91 -12.96 15.55
CA GLY A 185 10.69 -14.19 15.68
C GLY A 185 11.55 -14.20 16.94
N GLN A 186 12.26 -13.11 17.21
CA GLN A 186 13.10 -12.96 18.41
C GLN A 186 12.27 -12.98 19.70
N ALA A 187 11.16 -12.25 19.71
CA ALA A 187 10.22 -12.24 20.84
C ALA A 187 9.62 -13.63 21.07
N ALA A 188 9.23 -14.35 20.02
CA ALA A 188 8.68 -15.69 20.16
C ALA A 188 9.73 -16.71 20.66
N GLU A 189 10.99 -16.60 20.23
CA GLU A 189 12.09 -17.40 20.81
C GLU A 189 12.26 -17.12 22.30
N GLY A 190 12.31 -15.84 22.70
CA GLY A 190 12.44 -15.44 24.10
C GLY A 190 11.25 -15.86 24.97
N ALA A 191 10.05 -15.93 24.39
CA ALA A 191 8.85 -16.45 25.04
C ALA A 191 8.74 -17.99 25.04
N GLY A 192 9.66 -18.70 24.36
CA GLY A 192 9.62 -20.15 24.24
C GLY A 192 8.59 -20.70 23.23
N ASP A 193 7.90 -19.85 22.47
CA ASP A 193 6.99 -20.27 21.40
C ASP A 193 7.77 -20.55 20.11
N ARG A 194 8.34 -21.74 20.05
CA ARG A 194 9.11 -22.22 18.89
C ARG A 194 8.29 -22.21 17.59
N THR A 195 6.99 -22.48 17.65
CA THR A 195 6.13 -22.56 16.46
C THR A 195 5.97 -21.17 15.85
N LEU A 196 5.66 -20.17 16.68
CA LEU A 196 5.56 -18.80 16.26
C LEU A 196 6.90 -18.25 15.78
N ALA A 197 8.01 -18.57 16.46
CA ALA A 197 9.35 -18.14 16.07
C ALA A 197 9.71 -18.61 14.66
N ILE A 198 9.52 -19.91 14.38
CA ILE A 198 9.75 -20.51 13.06
C ILE A 198 8.92 -19.78 12.00
N ARG A 199 7.61 -19.57 12.26
CA ARG A 199 6.74 -18.88 11.30
C ARG A 199 7.20 -17.45 11.07
N ALA A 200 7.51 -16.70 12.12
CA ALA A 200 7.86 -15.29 12.05
C ALA A 200 9.19 -15.07 11.29
N TYR A 201 10.21 -15.90 11.53
CA TYR A 201 11.45 -15.82 10.76
C TYR A 201 11.27 -16.22 9.29
N ALA A 202 10.43 -17.22 9.02
CA ALA A 202 10.10 -17.56 7.64
C ALA A 202 9.38 -16.40 6.94
N MET A 203 8.45 -15.71 7.62
CA MET A 203 7.80 -14.50 7.09
C MET A 203 8.81 -13.37 6.84
N ALA A 204 9.71 -13.10 7.79
CA ALA A 204 10.72 -12.04 7.68
C ALA A 204 11.64 -12.23 6.47
N TRP A 205 12.03 -13.47 6.17
CA TRP A 205 12.85 -13.79 5.01
C TRP A 205 12.05 -13.83 3.70
N TRP A 206 11.01 -14.67 3.60
CA TRP A 206 10.40 -14.94 2.30
C TRP A 206 9.54 -13.82 1.75
N SER A 207 8.93 -13.00 2.61
CA SER A 207 8.06 -11.91 2.14
C SER A 207 8.86 -10.79 1.48
N VAL A 208 10.05 -10.46 2.02
CA VAL A 208 10.97 -9.42 1.52
C VAL A 208 12.43 -9.90 1.65
N PRO A 209 12.91 -10.80 0.78
CA PRO A 209 14.26 -11.38 0.89
C PRO A 209 15.39 -10.35 0.84
N GLU A 210 15.15 -9.20 0.19
CA GLU A 210 16.13 -8.12 0.07
C GLU A 210 16.18 -7.20 1.31
N ALA A 211 15.28 -7.40 2.29
CA ALA A 211 15.24 -6.58 3.48
C ALA A 211 16.48 -6.77 4.37
N ALA A 212 16.92 -5.69 5.01
CA ALA A 212 17.98 -5.78 6.00
C ALA A 212 17.57 -6.72 7.15
N GLY A 213 18.44 -7.68 7.48
CA GLY A 213 18.18 -8.67 8.53
C GLY A 213 17.42 -9.92 8.06
N ALA A 214 16.95 -9.96 6.81
CA ALA A 214 16.26 -11.13 6.26
C ALA A 214 17.17 -12.38 6.26
N ASP A 215 18.45 -12.25 5.86
CA ASP A 215 19.44 -13.34 5.94
C ASP A 215 19.65 -13.84 7.39
N ALA A 216 19.64 -12.92 8.36
CA ALA A 216 19.79 -13.26 9.78
C ALA A 216 18.56 -14.03 10.29
N ALA A 217 17.35 -13.63 9.88
CA ALA A 217 16.13 -14.38 10.13
C ALA A 217 16.17 -15.78 9.50
N TYR A 218 16.69 -15.92 8.29
CA TYR A 218 16.87 -17.22 7.65
C TYR A 218 17.88 -18.11 8.39
N GLY A 219 18.98 -17.53 8.89
CA GLY A 219 19.93 -18.23 9.77
C GLY A 219 19.24 -18.78 11.02
N LYS A 220 18.48 -17.93 11.74
CA LYS A 220 17.70 -18.32 12.91
C LYS A 220 16.69 -19.42 12.62
N LEU A 221 16.00 -19.32 11.49
CA LEU A 221 15.06 -20.35 11.05
C LEU A 221 15.73 -21.71 10.86
N ARG A 222 16.92 -21.73 10.25
CA ARG A 222 17.70 -22.97 10.08
C ARG A 222 18.17 -23.54 11.41
N ASP A 223 18.61 -22.71 12.34
CA ASP A 223 19.02 -23.14 13.68
C ASP A 223 17.85 -23.77 14.45
N LEU A 224 16.64 -23.21 14.29
CA LEU A 224 15.41 -23.76 14.88
C LEU A 224 14.89 -25.01 14.17
N GLN A 225 15.40 -25.36 12.98
CA GLN A 225 14.95 -26.52 12.20
C GLN A 225 16.12 -27.20 11.44
N PRO A 226 17.16 -27.71 12.13
CA PRO A 226 18.38 -28.17 11.48
C PRO A 226 18.16 -29.39 10.56
N ASP A 227 17.21 -30.25 10.90
CA ASP A 227 16.93 -31.49 10.17
C ASP A 227 15.87 -31.33 9.06
N ARG A 228 15.43 -30.10 8.80
CA ARG A 228 14.35 -29.82 7.83
C ARG A 228 14.75 -28.68 6.90
N THR A 229 14.44 -28.82 5.62
CA THR A 229 14.49 -27.69 4.70
C THR A 229 13.31 -26.76 5.01
N PRO A 230 13.52 -25.49 5.36
CA PRO A 230 12.40 -24.62 5.71
C PRO A 230 11.56 -24.34 4.46
N VAL A 231 10.24 -24.49 4.60
CA VAL A 231 9.27 -24.28 3.51
C VAL A 231 8.61 -22.90 3.70
N PRO A 232 8.48 -22.09 2.65
CA PRO A 232 7.89 -20.76 2.77
C PRO A 232 6.39 -20.87 3.11
N PRO A 233 5.91 -20.17 4.16
CA PRO A 233 4.49 -20.09 4.46
C PRO A 233 3.68 -19.57 3.27
N ALA A 234 2.47 -20.10 3.06
CA ALA A 234 1.62 -19.71 1.94
C ALA A 234 1.34 -18.19 1.92
N ASP A 235 1.06 -17.60 3.08
CA ASP A 235 0.88 -16.16 3.26
C ASP A 235 2.15 -15.35 2.95
N ALA A 236 3.35 -15.84 3.30
CA ALA A 236 4.62 -15.21 2.89
C ALA A 236 4.73 -15.13 1.36
N ARG A 237 4.35 -16.21 0.67
CA ARG A 237 4.37 -16.27 -0.80
C ARG A 237 3.38 -15.30 -1.43
N LEU A 238 2.16 -15.18 -0.89
CA LEU A 238 1.18 -14.19 -1.35
C LEU A 238 1.69 -12.75 -1.16
N GLN A 239 2.32 -12.49 -0.03
CA GLN A 239 2.94 -11.20 0.28
C GLN A 239 4.08 -10.87 -0.68
N ARG A 240 4.95 -11.85 -0.97
CA ARG A 240 6.02 -11.69 -1.96
C ARG A 240 5.48 -11.50 -3.37
N ALA A 241 4.48 -12.29 -3.77
CA ALA A 241 3.84 -12.16 -5.08
C ALA A 241 3.27 -10.76 -5.31
N THR A 242 2.64 -10.17 -4.29
CA THR A 242 2.15 -8.77 -4.34
C THR A 242 3.26 -7.79 -4.72
N ARG A 243 4.43 -7.93 -4.10
CA ARG A 243 5.59 -7.06 -4.33
C ARG A 243 6.20 -7.29 -5.69
N LEU A 244 6.34 -8.55 -6.10
CA LEU A 244 6.84 -8.93 -7.42
C LEU A 244 5.96 -8.36 -8.54
N VAL A 245 4.63 -8.37 -8.38
CA VAL A 245 3.71 -7.71 -9.32
C VAL A 245 3.96 -6.19 -9.37
N ALA A 246 4.13 -5.54 -8.22
CA ALA A 246 4.44 -4.11 -8.16
C ALA A 246 5.79 -3.77 -8.82
N ALA A 247 6.76 -4.68 -8.74
CA ALA A 247 8.06 -4.58 -9.40
C ALA A 247 8.04 -4.96 -10.90
N GLY A 248 6.92 -5.47 -11.41
CA GLY A 248 6.79 -5.93 -12.81
C GLY A 248 7.33 -7.34 -13.06
N GLU A 249 7.75 -8.06 -12.02
CA GLU A 249 8.30 -9.42 -12.08
C GLU A 249 7.20 -10.50 -12.12
N PHE A 250 6.35 -10.44 -13.16
CA PHE A 250 5.11 -11.22 -13.24
C PHE A 250 5.34 -12.74 -13.23
N ALA A 251 6.40 -13.24 -13.87
CA ALA A 251 6.70 -14.67 -13.94
C ALA A 251 7.15 -15.24 -12.57
N MET A 252 7.81 -14.43 -11.74
CA MET A 252 8.13 -14.83 -10.37
C MET A 252 6.89 -14.77 -9.49
N ALA A 253 6.07 -13.71 -9.63
CA ALA A 253 4.83 -13.58 -8.89
C ALA A 253 3.85 -14.75 -9.17
N GLU A 254 3.75 -15.18 -10.43
CA GLU A 254 2.91 -16.32 -10.82
C GLU A 254 3.34 -17.60 -10.11
N ARG A 255 4.65 -17.88 -10.06
CA ARG A 255 5.20 -19.05 -9.37
C ARG A 255 4.90 -19.00 -7.88
N GLU A 256 5.09 -17.86 -7.23
CA GLU A 256 4.78 -17.71 -5.80
C GLU A 256 3.30 -17.94 -5.51
N LEU A 257 2.38 -17.44 -6.35
CA LEU A 257 0.94 -17.67 -6.20
C LEU A 257 0.57 -19.14 -6.40
N ALA A 258 1.12 -19.79 -7.43
CA ALA A 258 0.88 -21.21 -7.68
C ALA A 258 1.37 -22.09 -6.52
N ASP A 259 2.59 -21.83 -6.03
CA ASP A 259 3.16 -22.53 -4.89
C ASP A 259 2.39 -22.28 -3.59
N ALA A 260 1.85 -21.07 -3.38
CA ALA A 260 1.02 -20.74 -2.23
C ALA A 260 -0.27 -21.57 -2.21
N LEU A 261 -0.88 -21.77 -3.39
CA LEU A 261 -2.12 -22.53 -3.55
C LEU A 261 -1.95 -24.05 -3.39
N HIS A 262 -0.72 -24.56 -3.39
CA HIS A 262 -0.43 -25.95 -3.02
C HIS A 262 -0.44 -26.19 -1.51
N GLN A 263 -0.53 -25.12 -0.71
CA GLN A 263 -0.62 -25.18 0.75
C GLN A 263 -2.03 -24.76 1.21
N PRO A 264 -2.48 -25.23 2.40
CA PRO A 264 -3.74 -24.77 2.97
C PRO A 264 -3.76 -23.26 3.20
N LEU A 265 -4.77 -22.58 2.67
CA LEU A 265 -5.02 -21.15 2.85
C LEU A 265 -6.44 -20.93 3.38
N PRO A 266 -6.67 -19.91 4.22
CA PRO A 266 -8.02 -19.45 4.53
C PRO A 266 -8.80 -19.13 3.24
N PRO A 267 -10.13 -19.37 3.18
CA PRO A 267 -10.91 -19.22 1.97
C PRO A 267 -10.74 -17.86 1.27
N GLU A 268 -10.77 -16.76 2.03
CA GLU A 268 -10.58 -15.40 1.46
C GLU A 268 -9.20 -15.22 0.82
N MET A 269 -8.14 -15.71 1.47
CA MET A 269 -6.77 -15.65 0.92
C MET A 269 -6.61 -16.55 -0.30
N ALA A 270 -7.25 -17.72 -0.30
CA ALA A 270 -7.28 -18.61 -1.45
C ALA A 270 -8.03 -17.95 -2.64
N ALA A 271 -9.18 -17.32 -2.38
CA ALA A 271 -9.95 -16.60 -3.38
C ALA A 271 -9.14 -15.46 -4.00
N GLU A 272 -8.42 -14.70 -3.17
CA GLU A 272 -7.52 -13.66 -3.61
C GLU A 272 -6.35 -14.21 -4.44
N ALA A 273 -5.70 -15.28 -3.97
CA ALA A 273 -4.57 -15.91 -4.66
C ALA A 273 -4.96 -16.43 -6.04
N TRP A 274 -6.08 -17.16 -6.11
CA TRP A 274 -6.67 -17.64 -7.36
C TRP A 274 -7.04 -16.48 -8.29
N TYR A 275 -7.63 -15.42 -7.75
CA TYR A 275 -7.98 -14.23 -8.53
C TYR A 275 -6.72 -13.62 -9.17
N ARG A 276 -5.71 -13.33 -8.36
CA ARG A 276 -4.44 -12.72 -8.80
C ARG A 276 -3.72 -13.60 -9.82
N LEU A 277 -3.68 -14.92 -9.58
CA LEU A 277 -3.10 -15.89 -10.51
C LEU A 277 -3.83 -15.87 -11.86
N GLY A 278 -5.17 -15.87 -11.83
CA GLY A 278 -6.00 -15.76 -13.01
C GLY A 278 -5.79 -14.47 -13.79
N ILE A 279 -5.59 -13.34 -13.11
CA ILE A 279 -5.26 -12.06 -13.74
C ILE A 279 -3.88 -12.09 -14.40
N LEU A 280 -2.85 -12.62 -13.74
CA LEU A 280 -1.52 -12.75 -14.35
C LEU A 280 -1.57 -13.65 -15.60
N ARG A 281 -2.42 -14.67 -15.55
CA ARG A 281 -2.59 -15.64 -16.63
C ARG A 281 -3.56 -15.19 -17.72
N LEU A 282 -4.16 -14.00 -17.68
CA LEU A 282 -5.23 -13.56 -18.61
C LEU A 282 -4.92 -13.75 -20.12
N ARG A 283 -3.65 -13.76 -20.51
CA ARG A 283 -3.20 -13.99 -21.90
C ARG A 283 -2.87 -15.45 -22.21
N THR A 284 -3.13 -16.35 -21.28
CA THR A 284 -2.84 -17.78 -21.36
C THR A 284 -4.11 -18.58 -21.06
N ARG A 285 -4.17 -19.82 -21.53
CA ARG A 285 -5.34 -20.69 -21.30
C ARG A 285 -5.62 -21.01 -19.83
N GLY A 286 -4.64 -20.83 -18.94
CA GLY A 286 -4.78 -21.10 -17.51
C GLY A 286 -5.63 -20.06 -16.73
N ALA A 287 -6.00 -18.94 -17.35
CA ALA A 287 -6.75 -17.87 -16.67
C ALA A 287 -8.14 -18.32 -16.21
N ALA A 288 -8.88 -19.00 -17.09
CA ALA A 288 -10.28 -19.35 -16.87
C ALA A 288 -10.43 -20.24 -15.63
N TYR A 289 -9.60 -21.29 -15.53
CA TYR A 289 -9.59 -22.19 -14.37
C TYR A 289 -9.30 -21.44 -13.06
N ALA A 290 -8.26 -20.61 -13.02
CA ALA A 290 -7.92 -19.88 -11.80
C ALA A 290 -9.02 -18.89 -11.37
N LEU A 291 -9.65 -18.20 -12.32
CA LEU A 291 -10.75 -17.27 -12.04
C LEU A 291 -12.03 -18.00 -11.63
N GLU A 292 -12.28 -19.19 -12.17
CA GLU A 292 -13.36 -20.07 -11.72
C GLU A 292 -13.15 -20.52 -10.27
N GLN A 293 -11.94 -20.96 -9.91
CA GLN A 293 -11.63 -21.35 -8.53
C GLN A 293 -11.88 -20.18 -7.56
N SER A 294 -11.42 -18.98 -7.93
CA SER A 294 -11.70 -17.76 -7.16
C SER A 294 -13.20 -17.46 -7.05
N ALA A 295 -13.94 -17.55 -8.15
CA ALA A 295 -15.38 -17.29 -8.19
C ALA A 295 -16.21 -18.33 -7.43
N SER A 296 -15.68 -19.53 -7.20
CA SER A 296 -16.37 -20.57 -6.44
C SER A 296 -16.43 -20.28 -4.94
N ILE A 297 -15.48 -19.49 -4.43
CA ILE A 297 -15.38 -19.11 -3.01
C ILE A 297 -16.24 -17.86 -2.76
N PRO A 298 -17.23 -17.90 -1.84
CA PRO A 298 -17.97 -16.71 -1.43
C PRO A 298 -17.05 -15.69 -0.76
N GLY A 299 -17.26 -14.39 -1.01
CA GLY A 299 -16.44 -13.32 -0.44
C GLY A 299 -16.35 -12.11 -1.36
N GLU A 300 -15.55 -11.12 -0.97
CA GLU A 300 -15.40 -9.85 -1.69
C GLU A 300 -14.87 -10.04 -3.13
N HIS A 301 -14.02 -11.06 -3.33
CA HIS A 301 -13.41 -11.33 -4.63
C HIS A 301 -14.37 -11.96 -5.64
N ARG A 302 -15.46 -12.60 -5.20
CA ARG A 302 -16.34 -13.40 -6.07
C ARG A 302 -16.95 -12.61 -7.24
N PRO A 303 -17.56 -11.43 -7.05
CA PRO A 303 -18.15 -10.69 -8.18
C PRO A 303 -17.09 -10.27 -9.22
N ARG A 304 -15.92 -9.87 -8.73
CA ARG A 304 -14.77 -9.50 -9.56
C ARG A 304 -14.21 -10.71 -10.31
N ALA A 305 -14.10 -11.86 -9.64
CA ALA A 305 -13.64 -13.11 -10.22
C ALA A 305 -14.59 -13.61 -11.31
N LEU A 306 -15.91 -13.61 -11.07
CA LEU A 306 -16.92 -13.94 -12.08
C LEU A 306 -16.81 -13.04 -13.31
N TYR A 307 -16.64 -11.74 -13.13
CA TYR A 307 -16.47 -10.82 -14.25
C TYR A 307 -15.26 -11.20 -15.12
N TRP A 308 -14.11 -11.38 -14.49
CA TRP A 308 -12.87 -11.73 -15.19
C TRP A 308 -12.88 -13.16 -15.73
N PHE A 309 -13.58 -14.09 -15.08
CA PHE A 309 -13.76 -15.45 -15.57
C PHE A 309 -14.51 -15.44 -16.91
N GLY A 310 -15.64 -14.72 -17.00
CA GLY A 310 -16.34 -14.55 -18.27
C GLY A 310 -15.47 -13.87 -19.33
N ARG A 311 -14.63 -12.90 -18.94
CA ARG A 311 -13.65 -12.27 -19.85
C ARG A 311 -12.61 -13.27 -20.37
N ALA A 312 -12.07 -14.11 -19.50
CA ALA A 312 -11.10 -15.12 -19.88
C ALA A 312 -11.71 -16.16 -20.84
N LEU A 313 -12.96 -16.57 -20.60
CA LEU A 313 -13.70 -17.46 -21.50
C LEU A 313 -13.92 -16.84 -22.89
N ALA A 314 -14.36 -15.57 -22.94
CA ALA A 314 -14.54 -14.87 -24.21
C ALA A 314 -13.23 -14.67 -24.99
N LEU A 315 -12.10 -14.50 -24.29
CA LEU A 315 -10.76 -14.44 -24.92
C LEU A 315 -10.28 -15.80 -25.46
N ASP A 316 -10.88 -16.90 -25.02
CA ASP A 316 -10.61 -18.27 -25.46
C ASP A 316 -11.68 -18.77 -26.45
N ASP A 317 -12.43 -17.84 -27.06
CA ASP A 317 -13.54 -18.09 -28.01
C ASP A 317 -14.70 -18.94 -27.44
N ARG A 318 -14.82 -19.01 -26.10
CA ARG A 318 -15.87 -19.75 -25.37
C ARG A 318 -17.03 -18.86 -24.97
N ASP A 319 -17.60 -18.18 -25.96
CA ASP A 319 -18.57 -17.11 -25.75
C ASP A 319 -19.86 -17.55 -25.03
N GLY A 320 -20.35 -18.76 -25.33
CA GLY A 320 -21.55 -19.29 -24.68
C GLY A 320 -21.38 -19.41 -23.16
N GLU A 321 -20.20 -19.86 -22.73
CA GLU A 321 -19.86 -19.98 -21.31
C GLU A 321 -19.61 -18.61 -20.68
N ALA A 322 -18.96 -17.70 -21.40
CA ALA A 322 -18.79 -16.31 -20.95
C ALA A 322 -20.12 -15.62 -20.66
N LEU A 323 -21.10 -15.77 -21.56
CA LEU A 323 -22.47 -15.26 -21.39
C LEU A 323 -23.14 -15.87 -20.14
N ALA A 324 -22.98 -17.17 -19.91
CA ALA A 324 -23.56 -17.85 -18.75
C ALA A 324 -22.95 -17.32 -17.43
N VAL A 325 -21.63 -17.16 -17.37
CA VAL A 325 -20.92 -16.64 -16.19
C VAL A 325 -21.32 -15.20 -15.88
N TRP A 326 -21.41 -14.32 -16.88
CA TRP A 326 -21.84 -12.94 -16.63
C TRP A 326 -23.32 -12.82 -16.27
N ARG A 327 -24.19 -13.70 -16.79
CA ARG A 327 -25.59 -13.77 -16.32
C ARG A 327 -25.66 -14.19 -14.86
N ARG A 328 -24.91 -15.23 -14.49
CA ARG A 328 -24.78 -15.64 -13.09
C ARG A 328 -24.34 -14.50 -12.20
N LEU A 329 -23.35 -13.70 -12.61
CA LEU A 329 -22.94 -12.50 -11.87
C LEU A 329 -24.08 -11.48 -11.70
N VAL A 330 -24.88 -11.27 -12.74
CA VAL A 330 -26.03 -10.36 -12.70
C VAL A 330 -27.12 -10.85 -11.75
N ASP A 331 -27.33 -12.15 -11.69
CA ASP A 331 -28.41 -12.76 -10.92
C ASP A 331 -28.02 -13.00 -9.46
N GLU A 332 -26.77 -13.42 -9.19
CA GLU A 332 -26.28 -13.75 -7.85
C GLU A 332 -25.69 -12.55 -7.09
N GLU A 333 -25.08 -11.57 -7.78
CA GLU A 333 -24.36 -10.44 -7.15
C GLU A 333 -24.91 -9.06 -7.58
N PRO A 334 -26.24 -8.82 -7.51
CA PRO A 334 -26.85 -7.64 -8.11
C PRO A 334 -26.40 -6.30 -7.49
N GLU A 335 -25.85 -6.29 -6.28
CA GLU A 335 -25.39 -5.06 -5.63
C GLU A 335 -23.91 -4.74 -5.89
N SER A 336 -23.19 -5.65 -6.58
CA SER A 336 -21.78 -5.43 -6.90
C SER A 336 -21.59 -4.39 -8.00
N ALA A 337 -20.59 -3.52 -7.83
CA ALA A 337 -20.13 -2.62 -8.88
C ALA A 337 -19.66 -3.35 -10.16
N TRP A 338 -19.26 -4.63 -10.05
CA TRP A 338 -18.87 -5.47 -11.19
C TRP A 338 -20.05 -5.91 -12.05
N THR A 339 -21.27 -5.87 -11.52
CA THR A 339 -22.48 -6.32 -12.21
C THR A 339 -22.85 -5.39 -13.36
N ALA A 340 -22.74 -4.07 -13.17
CA ALA A 340 -22.89 -3.11 -14.26
C ALA A 340 -21.91 -3.38 -15.41
N ARG A 341 -20.67 -3.71 -15.07
CA ARG A 341 -19.61 -4.03 -16.04
C ARG A 341 -19.87 -5.36 -16.77
N ALA A 342 -20.45 -6.33 -16.08
CA ALA A 342 -20.89 -7.59 -16.65
C ALA A 342 -22.02 -7.39 -17.66
N MET A 343 -23.02 -6.56 -17.35
CA MET A 343 -24.11 -6.20 -18.28
C MET A 343 -23.58 -5.54 -19.56
N VAL A 344 -22.60 -4.64 -19.45
CA VAL A 344 -21.94 -4.04 -20.63
C VAL A 344 -21.19 -5.09 -21.46
N SER A 345 -20.57 -6.08 -20.81
CA SER A 345 -19.85 -7.17 -21.49
C SER A 345 -20.81 -8.17 -22.15
N LEU A 346 -21.92 -8.51 -21.49
CA LEU A 346 -23.05 -9.23 -22.09
C LEU A 346 -23.53 -8.52 -23.35
N ALA A 347 -23.76 -7.20 -23.28
CA ALA A 347 -24.16 -6.42 -24.43
C ALA A 347 -23.15 -6.47 -25.58
N ALA A 348 -21.84 -6.35 -25.29
CA ALA A 348 -20.78 -6.46 -26.29
C ALA A 348 -20.80 -7.80 -27.01
N LEU A 349 -20.93 -8.88 -26.26
CA LEU A 349 -20.89 -10.21 -26.85
C LEU A 349 -22.18 -10.53 -27.61
N THR A 350 -23.33 -10.04 -27.14
CA THR A 350 -24.59 -10.14 -27.91
C THR A 350 -24.58 -9.30 -29.18
N GLU A 351 -23.92 -8.13 -29.16
CA GLU A 351 -23.74 -7.27 -30.33
C GLU A 351 -22.83 -7.94 -31.37
N LEU A 352 -21.74 -8.58 -30.91
CA LEU A 352 -20.84 -9.34 -31.77
C LEU A 352 -21.57 -10.46 -32.51
N HIS A 353 -22.51 -11.14 -31.84
CA HIS A 353 -23.38 -12.16 -32.43
C HIS A 353 -24.57 -11.59 -33.24
N GLY A 354 -24.62 -10.28 -33.50
CA GLY A 354 -25.65 -9.65 -34.33
C GLY A 354 -26.99 -9.40 -33.63
N ASN A 355 -27.16 -9.79 -32.36
CA ASN A 355 -28.37 -9.51 -31.59
C ASN A 355 -28.35 -8.09 -31.00
N LEU A 356 -28.51 -7.09 -31.88
CA LEU A 356 -28.55 -5.67 -31.50
C LEU A 356 -29.70 -5.33 -30.52
N PRO A 357 -30.93 -5.89 -30.64
CA PRO A 357 -31.99 -5.66 -29.66
C PRO A 357 -31.63 -6.17 -28.26
N GLY A 358 -31.03 -7.36 -28.15
CA GLY A 358 -30.57 -7.93 -26.88
C GLY A 358 -29.44 -7.11 -26.26
N ALA A 359 -28.50 -6.63 -27.08
CA ALA A 359 -27.45 -5.73 -26.63
C ALA A 359 -28.03 -4.44 -26.03
N GLN A 360 -29.02 -3.85 -26.70
CA GLN A 360 -29.72 -2.65 -26.21
C GLN A 360 -30.38 -2.88 -24.84
N GLN A 361 -31.01 -4.04 -24.63
CA GLN A 361 -31.65 -4.37 -23.36
C GLN A 361 -30.65 -4.40 -22.21
N TRP A 362 -29.49 -5.05 -22.40
CA TRP A 362 -28.44 -5.13 -21.40
C TRP A 362 -27.85 -3.77 -21.06
N LEU A 363 -27.54 -2.95 -22.06
CA LEU A 363 -27.00 -1.61 -21.83
C LEU A 363 -28.00 -0.71 -21.12
N ARG A 364 -29.30 -0.80 -21.45
CA ARG A 364 -30.36 -0.05 -20.76
C ARG A 364 -30.44 -0.46 -19.29
N ARG A 365 -30.42 -1.76 -19.00
CA ARG A 365 -30.42 -2.28 -17.61
C ARG A 365 -29.21 -1.77 -16.83
N ALA A 366 -28.02 -1.78 -17.43
CA ALA A 366 -26.79 -1.26 -16.81
C ALA A 366 -26.91 0.24 -16.48
N ALA A 367 -27.37 1.04 -17.44
CA ALA A 367 -27.51 2.48 -17.29
C ALA A 367 -28.60 2.89 -16.27
N GLN A 368 -29.67 2.10 -16.15
CA GLN A 368 -30.79 2.37 -15.24
C GLN A 368 -30.54 1.89 -13.82
N ARG A 369 -29.98 0.69 -13.65
CA ARG A 369 -29.77 0.09 -12.32
C ARG A 369 -28.53 0.66 -11.61
N TYR A 370 -27.52 1.11 -12.36
CA TYR A 370 -26.25 1.59 -11.80
C TYR A 370 -25.87 2.98 -12.35
N PRO A 371 -26.74 3.99 -12.24
CA PRO A 371 -26.63 5.25 -12.99
C PRO A 371 -25.29 5.98 -12.80
N ASP A 372 -24.69 5.87 -11.62
CA ASP A 372 -23.45 6.55 -11.22
C ASP A 372 -22.18 5.72 -11.48
N SER A 373 -22.32 4.48 -11.95
CA SER A 373 -21.17 3.62 -12.23
C SER A 373 -20.41 4.04 -13.50
N PRO A 374 -19.08 3.87 -13.57
CA PRO A 374 -18.33 4.08 -14.81
C PRO A 374 -18.83 3.22 -15.98
N ALA A 375 -19.39 2.04 -15.69
CA ALA A 375 -20.00 1.16 -16.68
C ALA A 375 -21.32 1.73 -17.24
N ALA A 376 -22.08 2.50 -16.46
CA ALA A 376 -23.30 3.14 -16.95
C ALA A 376 -23.01 4.29 -17.92
N ASP A 377 -21.92 5.05 -17.72
CA ASP A 377 -21.44 6.02 -18.71
C ASP A 377 -21.11 5.34 -20.05
N GLU A 378 -20.39 4.21 -19.99
CA GLU A 378 -20.14 3.40 -21.18
C GLU A 378 -21.42 2.87 -21.80
N ALA A 379 -22.34 2.35 -20.98
CA ALA A 379 -23.59 1.77 -21.43
C ALA A 379 -24.46 2.79 -22.18
N ARG A 380 -24.59 4.02 -21.64
CA ARG A 380 -25.33 5.13 -22.24
C ARG A 380 -24.78 5.53 -23.61
N TRP A 381 -23.46 5.65 -23.72
CA TRP A 381 -22.82 5.95 -25.00
C TRP A 381 -23.01 4.79 -26.01
N ARG A 382 -22.81 3.54 -25.57
CA ARG A 382 -23.02 2.36 -26.43
C ARG A 382 -24.47 2.18 -26.85
N LEU A 383 -25.46 2.59 -26.06
CA LEU A 383 -26.87 2.58 -26.46
C LEU A 383 -27.11 3.45 -27.68
N GLY A 384 -26.59 4.68 -27.67
CA GLY A 384 -26.70 5.58 -28.83
C GLY A 384 -25.99 5.00 -30.05
N TRP A 385 -24.83 4.37 -29.85
CA TRP A 385 -24.09 3.71 -30.91
C TRP A 385 -24.84 2.53 -31.53
N VAL A 386 -25.42 1.64 -30.71
CA VAL A 386 -26.21 0.51 -31.18
C VAL A 386 -27.43 1.01 -31.97
N MET A 387 -28.14 2.05 -31.51
CA MET A 387 -29.25 2.67 -32.24
C MET A 387 -28.78 3.26 -33.58
N PHE A 388 -27.62 3.93 -33.60
CA PHE A 388 -27.04 4.50 -34.81
C PHE A 388 -26.72 3.41 -35.85
N ARG A 389 -26.16 2.28 -35.41
CA ARG A 389 -25.88 1.10 -36.25
C ARG A 389 -27.15 0.43 -36.76
N GLN A 390 -28.23 0.44 -35.99
CA GLN A 390 -29.56 -0.05 -36.40
C GLN A 390 -30.26 0.87 -37.42
N GLY A 391 -29.67 2.01 -37.79
CA GLY A 391 -30.30 3.00 -38.68
C GLY A 391 -31.36 3.87 -37.99
N ARG A 392 -31.55 3.73 -36.68
CA ARG A 392 -32.44 4.55 -35.86
C ARG A 392 -31.77 5.87 -35.51
N ILE A 393 -31.47 6.66 -36.54
CA ILE A 393 -30.61 7.85 -36.40
C ILE A 393 -31.24 8.90 -35.47
N HIS A 394 -32.57 9.08 -35.53
CA HIS A 394 -33.30 9.97 -34.62
C HIS A 394 -33.12 9.56 -33.16
N ASP A 395 -33.34 8.28 -32.85
CA ASP A 395 -33.25 7.77 -31.47
C ASP A 395 -31.82 7.81 -30.95
N ALA A 396 -30.85 7.53 -31.82
CA ALA A 396 -29.43 7.65 -31.49
C ALA A 396 -29.06 9.07 -31.08
N GLU A 397 -29.47 10.08 -31.87
CA GLU A 397 -29.25 11.49 -31.55
C GLU A 397 -29.83 11.84 -30.17
N GLN A 398 -31.09 11.47 -29.92
CA GLN A 398 -31.75 11.74 -28.64
C GLN A 398 -31.02 11.06 -27.47
N GLN A 399 -30.63 9.79 -27.62
CA GLN A 399 -29.90 9.06 -26.60
C GLN A 399 -28.54 9.71 -26.28
N PHE A 400 -27.81 10.15 -27.30
CA PHE A 400 -26.53 10.82 -27.12
C PHE A 400 -26.71 12.19 -26.43
N LEU A 401 -27.68 12.99 -26.86
CA LEU A 401 -27.99 14.28 -26.23
C LEU A 401 -28.44 14.13 -24.76
N ASP A 402 -29.34 13.18 -24.48
CA ASP A 402 -29.80 12.89 -23.11
C ASP A 402 -28.61 12.52 -22.21
N SER A 403 -27.74 11.65 -22.72
CA SER A 403 -26.55 11.20 -21.98
C SER A 403 -25.60 12.35 -21.67
N ALA A 404 -25.33 13.24 -22.63
CA ALA A 404 -24.47 14.40 -22.42
C ALA A 404 -25.10 15.46 -21.51
N THR A 405 -26.41 15.67 -21.61
CA THR A 405 -27.13 16.71 -20.86
C THR A 405 -27.32 16.32 -19.40
N ARG A 406 -27.69 15.06 -19.13
CA ARG A 406 -27.94 14.57 -17.77
C ARG A 406 -26.66 14.20 -17.03
N PHE A 407 -25.60 13.86 -17.76
CA PHE A 407 -24.31 13.45 -17.19
C PHE A 407 -23.15 14.26 -17.79
N PRO A 408 -23.14 15.61 -17.65
CA PRO A 408 -22.16 16.47 -18.32
C PRO A 408 -20.73 16.30 -17.79
N ALA A 409 -20.57 15.76 -16.58
CA ALA A 409 -19.28 15.54 -15.94
C ALA A 409 -18.63 14.18 -16.28
N THR A 410 -19.30 13.30 -17.04
CA THR A 410 -18.73 11.99 -17.34
C THR A 410 -17.68 12.05 -18.46
N PRO A 411 -16.68 11.13 -18.48
CA PRO A 411 -15.63 11.12 -19.50
C PRO A 411 -16.15 11.06 -20.94
N ARG A 412 -17.34 10.48 -21.17
CA ARG A 412 -17.95 10.35 -22.51
C ARG A 412 -18.93 11.47 -22.85
N ALA A 413 -19.11 12.50 -22.02
CA ALA A 413 -20.03 13.62 -22.32
C ALA A 413 -19.69 14.29 -23.67
N ALA A 414 -18.42 14.60 -23.91
CA ALA A 414 -17.96 15.17 -25.18
C ALA A 414 -18.16 14.21 -26.38
N ALA A 415 -17.88 12.92 -26.19
CA ALA A 415 -18.12 11.90 -27.21
C ALA A 415 -19.61 11.78 -27.56
N ASN A 416 -20.49 11.83 -26.56
CA ASN A 416 -21.93 11.85 -26.75
C ASN A 416 -22.36 13.08 -27.58
N LEU A 417 -21.91 14.30 -27.25
CA LEU A 417 -22.23 15.50 -28.05
C LEU A 417 -21.75 15.39 -29.51
N TYR A 418 -20.54 14.89 -29.71
CA TYR A 418 -20.00 14.67 -31.06
C TYR A 418 -20.87 13.69 -31.86
N TRP A 419 -21.26 12.57 -31.28
CA TRP A 419 -22.07 11.56 -31.98
C TRP A 419 -23.52 12.00 -32.16
N ALA A 420 -24.07 12.83 -31.26
CA ALA A 420 -25.34 13.51 -31.47
C ALA A 420 -25.29 14.42 -32.70
N ALA A 421 -24.27 15.27 -32.81
CA ALA A 421 -24.07 16.14 -33.96
C ALA A 421 -23.92 15.34 -35.27
N LYS A 422 -23.19 14.23 -35.23
CA LYS A 422 -23.02 13.34 -36.40
C LYS A 422 -24.33 12.65 -36.80
N ALA A 423 -25.13 12.21 -35.82
CA ALA A 423 -26.45 11.65 -36.07
C ALA A 423 -27.38 12.70 -36.70
N ARG A 424 -27.37 13.94 -36.19
CA ARG A 424 -28.13 15.06 -36.76
C ARG A 424 -27.70 15.37 -38.21
N ALA A 425 -26.41 15.50 -38.47
CA ALA A 425 -25.89 15.75 -39.81
C ALA A 425 -26.27 14.65 -40.82
N ARG A 426 -26.41 13.39 -40.38
CA ARG A 426 -26.87 12.29 -41.22
C ARG A 426 -28.36 12.35 -41.55
N ARG A 427 -29.16 13.11 -40.79
CA ARG A 427 -30.61 13.29 -40.99
C ARG A 427 -30.95 14.47 -41.90
N GLY A 428 -30.01 15.37 -42.17
CA GLY A 428 -30.25 16.65 -42.87
C GLY A 428 -30.28 17.79 -41.89
#